data_AF-A0A6I5HWK9-F1
#
_entry.id   AF-A0A6I5HWK9-F1
#
_cell.length_a   1.000
_cell.length_b   1.000
_cell.length_c   1.000
_cell.angle_alpha   90.00
_cell.angle_beta   90.00
_cell.angle_gamma   90.00
#
_symmetry.space_group_name_H-M   'P 1'
#
loop_
_entity.id
_entity.type
_entity.pdbx_description
1 polymer ?
#
loop_
_entity_poly.entity_id
_entity_poly.type
_entity_poly.pdbx_seq_one_letter_code
_entity_poly.pdbx_strand_id
1 'polypeptide(L)'
;MTSTRPTAPALSAEDLVVEYPAGRGQKVHAVSGVGLEVAAGETLGILGESGCGKSTVGRSLIQLPPPDSGTVRLGDVTLTGLAPRELRRARARMQIIMQDPVSALNPRRRVKDLVWEGPSIWGSGEDTRDKDERIDTALRDVGLDPATVRERRPHELSGGQCQRVCVARALLLDPEVLICDEPVSSLDVSVQAQILNLLETTVRRRGLSMVFIAHDVAVVKNISDRVMVMYLGKVCEVLPSDGMHHEAVHPYTRLLLASLPEVQRGPQPAGAPEPGPAGTAAELPSPLNPPSGCRFRTRCPLATARCAEREPPLREIRPGHRIACHHAPPERNPA
;
A
#
# COMPACT_ATOMS: atom_id res chain seq x y z
N MET A 1 -11.88 -24.81 -21.31
CA MET A 1 -11.47 -25.42 -20.03
C MET A 1 -9.96 -25.29 -19.89
N THR A 2 -9.50 -24.10 -19.55
CA THR A 2 -8.09 -23.82 -19.23
C THR A 2 -7.98 -23.88 -17.72
N SER A 3 -7.50 -25.00 -17.21
CA SER A 3 -7.06 -25.13 -15.82
C SER A 3 -5.83 -24.24 -15.65
N THR A 4 -6.04 -23.00 -15.22
CA THR A 4 -4.99 -22.11 -14.74
C THR A 4 -4.53 -22.65 -13.40
N ARG A 5 -3.34 -23.27 -13.38
CA ARG A 5 -2.61 -23.41 -12.12
C ARG A 5 -2.49 -22.00 -11.52
N PRO A 6 -2.76 -21.80 -10.23
CA PRO A 6 -2.53 -20.49 -9.64
C PRO A 6 -1.04 -20.17 -9.78
N THR A 7 -0.74 -19.17 -10.61
CA THR A 7 0.58 -18.54 -10.66
C THR A 7 0.91 -18.05 -9.26
N ALA A 8 2.10 -18.38 -8.76
CA ALA A 8 2.52 -17.93 -7.44
C ALA A 8 2.39 -16.40 -7.33
N PRO A 9 1.97 -15.87 -6.18
CA PRO A 9 1.85 -14.42 -6.00
C PRO A 9 3.21 -13.75 -6.21
N ALA A 10 3.21 -12.55 -6.79
CA ALA A 10 4.42 -11.75 -6.94
C ALA A 10 4.97 -11.32 -5.58
N LEU A 11 4.08 -11.05 -4.62
CA LEU A 11 4.43 -10.72 -3.24
C LEU A 11 3.41 -11.35 -2.30
N SER A 12 3.86 -12.00 -1.24
CA SER A 12 2.99 -12.45 -0.16
C SER A 12 3.60 -12.17 1.21
N ALA A 13 2.72 -11.99 2.19
CA ALA A 13 3.10 -11.94 3.58
C ALA A 13 2.09 -12.64 4.46
N GLU A 14 2.59 -13.33 5.47
CA GLU A 14 1.82 -14.18 6.36
C GLU A 14 2.10 -13.79 7.81
N ASP A 15 1.04 -13.54 8.58
CA ASP A 15 1.07 -13.24 10.01
C ASP A 15 2.10 -12.18 10.42
N LEU A 16 2.18 -11.08 9.64
CA LEU A 16 3.14 -10.00 9.92
C LEU A 16 2.84 -9.32 11.25
N VAL A 17 3.85 -9.27 12.12
CA VAL A 17 3.81 -8.50 13.36
C VAL A 17 4.96 -7.50 13.34
N VAL A 18 4.66 -6.25 13.71
CA VAL A 18 5.66 -5.19 13.88
C VAL A 18 5.31 -4.38 15.11
N GLU A 19 6.23 -4.31 16.06
CA GLU A 19 6.12 -3.58 17.31
C GLU A 19 7.22 -2.52 17.41
N TYR A 20 6.84 -1.31 17.81
CA TYR A 20 7.81 -0.25 18.10
C TYR A 20 7.90 0.00 19.59
N PRO A 21 9.11 0.20 20.16
CA PRO A 21 9.24 0.58 21.55
C PRO A 21 8.62 1.97 21.76
N ALA A 22 7.76 2.08 22.76
CA ALA A 22 7.30 3.34 23.32
C ALA A 22 7.86 3.46 24.74
N GLY A 23 8.37 4.63 25.10
CA GLY A 23 9.07 4.83 26.38
C GLY A 23 8.33 4.24 27.60
N ARG A 24 9.07 3.99 28.68
CA ARG A 24 8.56 3.31 29.89
C ARG A 24 8.17 1.84 29.68
N GLY A 25 8.85 1.15 28.75
CA GLY A 25 8.68 -0.30 28.52
C GLY A 25 7.40 -0.68 27.79
N GLN A 26 6.68 0.28 27.21
CA GLN A 26 5.49 0.03 26.41
C GLN A 26 5.87 -0.31 24.97
N LYS A 27 4.94 -0.89 24.23
CA LYS A 27 5.10 -1.16 22.80
C LYS A 27 3.89 -0.66 22.02
N VAL A 28 4.15 -0.08 20.85
CA VAL A 28 3.12 0.22 19.85
C VAL A 28 2.97 -1.00 18.96
N HIS A 29 1.78 -1.60 18.94
CA HIS A 29 1.47 -2.72 18.05
C HIS A 29 1.05 -2.20 16.68
N ALA A 30 2.02 -1.75 15.88
CA ALA A 30 1.77 -1.11 14.59
C ALA A 30 1.17 -2.08 13.55
N VAL A 31 1.61 -3.33 13.57
CA VAL A 31 1.05 -4.41 12.74
C VAL A 31 0.88 -5.64 13.62
N SER A 32 -0.24 -6.33 13.52
CA SER A 32 -0.60 -7.42 14.43
C SER A 32 -1.22 -8.60 13.67
N GLY A 33 -0.41 -9.43 13.05
CA GLY A 33 -0.87 -10.61 12.30
C GLY A 33 -1.55 -10.25 10.99
N VAL A 34 -0.95 -9.33 10.23
CA VAL A 34 -1.46 -8.95 8.90
C VAL A 34 -0.96 -9.94 7.85
N GLY A 35 -1.89 -10.51 7.09
CA GLY A 35 -1.59 -11.31 5.91
C GLY A 35 -2.08 -10.63 4.63
N LEU A 36 -1.29 -10.69 3.56
CA LEU A 36 -1.65 -10.17 2.26
C LEU A 36 -0.99 -10.97 1.13
N GLU A 37 -1.60 -10.92 -0.04
CA GLU A 37 -1.08 -11.51 -1.27
C GLU A 37 -1.34 -10.53 -2.41
N VAL A 38 -0.37 -10.41 -3.31
CA VAL A 38 -0.44 -9.62 -4.54
C VAL A 38 -0.09 -10.54 -5.69
N ALA A 39 -1.04 -10.80 -6.57
CA ALA A 39 -0.84 -11.57 -7.78
C ALA A 39 0.08 -10.83 -8.77
N ALA A 40 0.66 -11.58 -9.71
CA ALA A 40 1.44 -10.99 -10.79
C ALA A 40 0.58 -10.03 -11.63
N GLY A 41 1.03 -8.78 -11.78
CA GLY A 41 0.29 -7.73 -12.49
C GLY A 41 -0.87 -7.10 -11.71
N GLU A 42 -1.12 -7.53 -10.47
CA GLU A 42 -2.18 -6.96 -9.61
C GLU A 42 -1.70 -5.70 -8.88
N THR A 43 -2.59 -4.73 -8.74
CA THR A 43 -2.49 -3.63 -7.79
C THR A 43 -3.37 -3.90 -6.56
N LEU A 44 -2.73 -4.14 -5.42
CA LEU A 44 -3.38 -4.21 -4.11
C LEU A 44 -3.35 -2.83 -3.42
N GLY A 45 -4.52 -2.24 -3.24
CA GLY A 45 -4.70 -1.03 -2.45
C GLY A 45 -4.72 -1.32 -0.95
N ILE A 46 -4.03 -0.52 -0.14
CA ILE A 46 -4.13 -0.55 1.33
C ILE A 46 -4.74 0.76 1.80
N LEU A 47 -5.90 0.65 2.43
CA LEU A 47 -6.70 1.79 2.90
C LEU A 47 -6.85 1.77 4.42
N GLY A 48 -6.89 2.95 5.02
CA GLY A 48 -7.18 3.13 6.45
C GLY A 48 -6.78 4.51 6.93
N GLU A 49 -7.25 4.87 8.12
CA GLU A 49 -6.94 6.15 8.77
C GLU A 49 -5.42 6.33 9.01
N SER A 50 -4.99 7.57 9.21
CA SER A 50 -3.59 7.85 9.55
C SER A 50 -3.18 7.11 10.83
N GLY A 51 -1.96 6.58 10.86
CA GLY A 51 -1.44 5.85 12.03
C GLY A 51 -1.98 4.43 12.22
N CYS A 52 -2.80 3.88 11.30
CA CYS A 52 -3.31 2.51 11.44
C CYS A 52 -2.32 1.39 11.05
N GLY A 53 -1.08 1.72 10.67
CA GLY A 53 -0.01 0.74 10.37
C GLY A 53 0.26 0.47 8.88
N LYS A 54 -0.39 1.17 7.94
CA LYS A 54 -0.22 0.94 6.49
C LYS A 54 1.24 1.10 6.02
N SER A 55 1.87 2.22 6.35
CA SER A 55 3.27 2.49 6.02
C SER A 55 4.21 1.48 6.69
N THR A 56 3.87 1.00 7.90
CA THR A 56 4.63 -0.06 8.57
C THR A 56 4.54 -1.38 7.81
N VAL A 57 3.37 -1.75 7.28
CA VAL A 57 3.21 -2.91 6.39
C VAL A 57 4.05 -2.72 5.11
N GLY A 58 3.90 -1.59 4.41
CA GLY A 58 4.67 -1.31 3.20
C GLY A 58 6.18 -1.44 3.40
N ARG A 59 6.68 -0.91 4.52
CA ARG A 59 8.09 -0.97 4.89
C ARG A 59 8.57 -2.35 5.33
N SER A 60 7.74 -3.12 6.05
CA SER A 60 8.12 -4.45 6.51
C SER A 60 8.17 -5.46 5.36
N LEU A 61 7.37 -5.27 4.31
CA LEU A 61 7.45 -6.06 3.07
C LEU A 61 8.84 -5.98 2.41
N ILE A 62 9.50 -4.82 2.47
CA ILE A 62 10.89 -4.65 1.98
C ILE A 62 11.95 -4.83 3.09
N GLN A 63 11.55 -5.31 4.27
CA GLN A 63 12.40 -5.55 5.44
C GLN A 63 13.06 -4.27 6.00
N LEU A 64 12.32 -3.14 6.07
CA LEU A 64 12.80 -1.82 6.57
C LEU A 64 11.89 -1.16 7.62
N PRO A 65 11.74 -1.70 8.85
CA PRO A 65 12.52 -2.80 9.41
C PRO A 65 11.98 -4.17 9.02
N PRO A 66 12.74 -5.25 9.22
CA PRO A 66 12.18 -6.60 9.18
C PRO A 66 11.04 -6.72 10.21
N PRO A 67 10.02 -7.55 9.94
CA PRO A 67 8.97 -7.81 10.91
C PRO A 67 9.51 -8.59 12.12
N ASP A 68 8.88 -8.42 13.28
CA ASP A 68 9.21 -9.16 14.51
C ASP A 68 8.82 -10.64 14.39
N SER A 69 7.72 -10.93 13.68
CA SER A 69 7.30 -12.28 13.31
C SER A 69 6.52 -12.28 12.00
N GLY A 70 6.28 -13.49 11.47
CA GLY A 70 5.64 -13.69 10.18
C GLY A 70 6.67 -13.89 9.06
N THR A 71 6.15 -14.12 7.86
CA THR A 71 6.96 -14.43 6.67
C THR A 71 6.65 -13.44 5.56
N VAL A 72 7.66 -13.00 4.82
CA VAL A 72 7.48 -12.23 3.57
C VAL A 72 8.16 -12.97 2.43
N ARG A 73 7.47 -13.12 1.30
CA ARG A 73 7.98 -13.77 0.09
C ARG A 73 7.81 -12.87 -1.12
N LEU A 74 8.88 -12.72 -1.91
CA LEU A 74 8.89 -12.07 -3.21
C LEU A 74 9.00 -13.17 -4.28
N GLY A 75 7.87 -13.52 -4.88
CA GLY A 75 7.73 -14.68 -5.76
C GLY A 75 8.22 -15.96 -5.09
N ASP A 76 9.35 -16.46 -5.59
CA ASP A 76 10.01 -17.68 -5.13
C ASP A 76 10.93 -17.48 -3.92
N VAL A 77 11.27 -16.23 -3.57
CA VAL A 77 12.27 -15.92 -2.54
C VAL A 77 11.61 -15.50 -1.22
N THR A 78 11.84 -16.25 -0.15
CA THR A 78 11.52 -15.79 1.21
C THR A 78 12.51 -14.73 1.66
N LEU A 79 12.03 -13.53 1.99
CA LEU A 79 12.86 -12.39 2.37
C LEU A 79 13.23 -12.39 3.87
N THR A 80 12.31 -12.84 4.71
CA THR A 80 12.50 -12.94 6.16
C THR A 80 13.59 -13.96 6.47
N GLY A 81 14.61 -13.55 7.22
CA GLY A 81 15.74 -14.40 7.59
C GLY A 81 16.88 -14.48 6.56
N LEU A 82 16.76 -13.79 5.40
CA LEU A 82 17.86 -13.72 4.43
C LEU A 82 19.09 -13.02 5.02
N ALA A 83 20.27 -13.47 4.62
CA ALA A 83 21.50 -12.76 4.97
C ALA A 83 21.52 -11.37 4.31
N PRO A 84 22.19 -10.37 4.92
CA PRO A 84 22.19 -9.00 4.41
C PRO A 84 22.67 -8.83 2.96
N ARG A 85 23.48 -9.74 2.43
CA ARG A 85 23.93 -9.71 1.02
C ARG A 85 22.85 -10.23 0.05
N GLU A 86 22.10 -11.25 0.47
CA GLU A 86 21.05 -11.88 -0.35
C GLU A 86 19.81 -11.00 -0.37
N LEU A 87 19.42 -10.46 0.79
CA LEU A 87 18.33 -9.48 0.90
C LEU A 87 18.59 -8.25 0.02
N ARG A 88 19.85 -7.79 -0.02
CA ARG A 88 20.30 -6.73 -0.91
C ARG A 88 20.02 -7.06 -2.38
N ARG A 89 20.34 -8.26 -2.85
CA ARG A 89 20.04 -8.69 -4.23
C ARG A 89 18.54 -8.81 -4.48
N ALA A 90 17.79 -9.38 -3.55
CA ALA A 90 16.34 -9.52 -3.66
C ALA A 90 15.64 -8.16 -3.75
N ARG A 91 16.11 -7.15 -3.01
CA ARG A 91 15.59 -5.77 -3.09
C ARG A 91 15.77 -5.10 -4.45
N ALA A 92 16.62 -5.57 -5.35
CA ALA A 92 16.63 -5.03 -6.71
C ALA A 92 15.32 -5.32 -7.46
N ARG A 93 14.68 -6.47 -7.16
CA ARG A 93 13.40 -6.91 -7.73
C ARG A 93 12.16 -6.21 -7.12
N MET A 94 12.33 -5.39 -6.07
CA MET A 94 11.22 -4.65 -5.47
C MET A 94 11.63 -3.26 -5.01
N GLN A 95 10.85 -2.23 -5.33
CA GLN A 95 11.19 -0.85 -4.98
C GLN A 95 10.10 -0.18 -4.18
N ILE A 96 10.46 0.82 -3.39
CA ILE A 96 9.52 1.61 -2.58
C ILE A 96 9.59 3.08 -2.96
N ILE A 97 8.42 3.69 -3.15
CA ILE A 97 8.21 5.12 -3.30
C ILE A 97 7.62 5.63 -1.99
N MET A 98 8.34 6.55 -1.34
CA MET A 98 8.00 7.07 -0.02
C MET A 98 7.05 8.27 -0.12
N GLN A 99 6.38 8.56 0.99
CA GLN A 99 5.36 9.61 1.13
C GLN A 99 5.86 11.03 0.78
N ASP A 100 7.07 11.39 1.20
CA ASP A 100 7.66 12.70 0.93
C ASP A 100 8.74 12.60 -0.15
N PRO A 101 8.47 13.04 -1.39
CA PRO A 101 9.44 13.02 -2.48
C PRO A 101 10.70 13.83 -2.19
N VAL A 102 10.55 14.99 -1.54
CA VAL A 102 11.66 15.93 -1.36
C VAL A 102 12.61 15.35 -0.31
N SER A 103 12.09 14.86 0.81
CA SER A 103 12.90 14.21 1.84
C SER A 103 13.51 12.88 1.38
N ALA A 104 12.92 12.21 0.39
CA ALA A 104 13.45 10.96 -0.17
C ALA A 104 14.64 11.16 -1.14
N LEU A 105 14.96 12.40 -1.52
CA LEU A 105 16.06 12.73 -2.42
C LEU A 105 17.19 13.43 -1.65
N ASN A 106 18.43 13.03 -1.91
CA ASN A 106 19.58 13.74 -1.35
C ASN A 106 19.71 15.13 -2.00
N PRO A 107 19.53 16.25 -1.26
CA PRO A 107 19.44 17.59 -1.83
C PRO A 107 20.73 18.10 -2.46
N ARG A 108 21.86 17.43 -2.19
CA ARG A 108 23.19 17.79 -2.71
C ARG A 108 23.53 17.12 -4.04
N ARG A 109 22.81 16.06 -4.42
CA ARG A 109 23.06 15.29 -5.64
C ARG A 109 22.23 15.82 -6.81
N ARG A 110 22.75 15.67 -8.03
CA ARG A 110 22.00 16.02 -9.25
C ARG A 110 20.99 14.92 -9.57
N VAL A 111 19.95 15.25 -10.33
CA VAL A 111 18.91 14.29 -10.74
C VAL A 111 19.52 13.05 -11.41
N LYS A 112 20.48 13.22 -12.33
CA LYS A 112 21.16 12.09 -12.97
C LYS A 112 21.81 11.12 -11.99
N ASP A 113 22.39 11.67 -10.91
CA ASP A 113 23.09 10.89 -9.90
C ASP A 113 22.10 10.18 -8.98
N LEU A 114 20.97 10.82 -8.67
CA LEU A 114 19.87 10.28 -7.89
C LEU A 114 19.18 9.12 -8.63
N VAL A 115 18.89 9.30 -9.92
CA VAL A 115 18.27 8.28 -10.77
C VAL A 115 19.19 7.07 -10.92
N TRP A 116 20.50 7.30 -11.15
CA TRP A 116 21.50 6.23 -11.31
C TRP A 116 21.95 5.54 -10.00
N GLU A 117 21.54 6.05 -8.84
CA GLU A 117 22.00 5.54 -7.54
C GLU A 117 21.76 4.04 -7.36
N GLY A 118 20.55 3.57 -7.71
CA GLY A 118 20.17 2.17 -7.62
C GLY A 118 21.13 1.25 -8.38
N PRO A 119 21.27 1.40 -9.71
CA PRO A 119 22.18 0.57 -10.50
C PRO A 119 23.62 0.55 -10.00
N SER A 120 24.13 1.70 -9.51
CA SER A 120 25.47 1.78 -8.91
C SER A 120 25.63 0.97 -7.63
N ILE A 121 24.59 0.88 -6.79
CA ILE A 121 24.62 0.14 -5.52
C ILE A 121 24.41 -1.35 -5.73
N TRP A 122 23.50 -1.72 -6.65
CA TRP A 122 23.06 -3.10 -6.85
C TRP A 122 23.90 -3.89 -7.86
N GLY A 123 24.89 -3.25 -8.49
CA GLY A 123 25.82 -3.92 -9.42
C GLY A 123 25.29 -4.12 -10.84
N SER A 124 24.15 -3.51 -11.19
CA SER A 124 23.59 -3.49 -12.55
C SER A 124 24.03 -2.28 -13.38
N GLY A 125 24.99 -1.51 -12.86
CA GLY A 125 25.60 -0.33 -13.49
C GLY A 125 27.03 -0.54 -14.02
N GLU A 126 27.50 -1.79 -14.13
CA GLU A 126 28.85 -2.10 -14.63
C GLU A 126 29.02 -1.82 -16.13
N ASP A 127 27.94 -1.92 -16.93
CA ASP A 127 27.93 -1.43 -18.30
C ASP A 127 27.53 0.06 -18.33
N THR A 128 28.55 0.92 -18.26
CA THR A 128 28.37 2.39 -18.24
C THR A 128 28.19 2.98 -19.63
N ARG A 129 28.36 2.18 -20.70
CA ARG A 129 28.30 2.67 -22.09
C ARG A 129 26.95 3.30 -22.43
N ASP A 130 25.90 2.87 -21.74
CA ASP A 130 24.52 3.31 -21.97
C ASP A 130 23.94 4.11 -20.77
N LYS A 131 24.78 4.51 -19.81
CA LYS A 131 24.32 5.13 -18.56
C LYS A 131 23.44 6.35 -18.81
N ASP A 132 23.90 7.24 -19.66
CA ASP A 132 23.24 8.53 -19.89
C ASP A 132 21.92 8.37 -20.65
N GLU A 133 21.88 7.48 -21.63
CA GLU A 133 20.66 7.20 -22.41
C GLU A 133 19.62 6.46 -21.56
N ARG A 134 20.04 5.54 -20.66
CA ARG A 134 19.13 4.92 -19.67
C ARG A 134 18.54 5.94 -18.71
N ILE A 135 19.35 6.88 -18.20
CA ILE A 135 18.87 7.97 -17.34
C ILE A 135 17.87 8.84 -18.10
N ASP A 136 18.22 9.27 -19.32
CA ASP A 136 17.37 10.12 -20.14
C ASP A 136 16.05 9.42 -20.48
N THR A 137 16.09 8.12 -20.78
CA THR A 137 14.89 7.30 -21.04
C THR A 137 14.01 7.20 -19.80
N ALA A 138 14.60 6.92 -18.62
CA ALA A 138 13.84 6.86 -17.37
C ALA A 138 13.19 8.20 -17.00
N LEU A 139 13.86 9.32 -17.29
CA LEU A 139 13.30 10.66 -17.11
C LEU A 139 12.14 10.94 -18.08
N ARG A 140 12.28 10.58 -19.36
CA ARG A 140 11.21 10.72 -20.36
C ARG A 140 10.00 9.84 -20.02
N ASP A 141 10.23 8.63 -19.52
CA ASP A 141 9.19 7.68 -19.09
C ASP A 141 8.26 8.27 -18.01
N VAL A 142 8.80 9.16 -17.16
CA VAL A 142 8.04 9.88 -16.13
C VAL A 142 7.62 11.29 -16.57
N GLY A 143 7.76 11.61 -17.86
CA GLY A 143 7.37 12.88 -18.47
C GLY A 143 8.24 14.06 -18.02
N LEU A 144 9.51 13.84 -17.69
CA LEU A 144 10.50 14.89 -17.46
C LEU A 144 11.41 15.03 -18.68
N ASP A 145 11.70 16.26 -19.08
CA ASP A 145 12.66 16.54 -20.15
C ASP A 145 14.10 16.46 -19.60
N PRO A 146 14.91 15.47 -20.00
CA PRO A 146 16.27 15.31 -19.50
C PRO A 146 17.14 16.54 -19.75
N ALA A 147 16.94 17.25 -20.87
CA ALA A 147 17.75 18.44 -21.20
C ALA A 147 17.61 19.55 -20.15
N THR A 148 16.46 19.61 -19.47
CA THR A 148 16.18 20.65 -18.47
C THR A 148 16.42 20.21 -17.03
N VAL A 149 16.17 18.94 -16.70
CA VAL A 149 16.17 18.48 -15.29
C VAL A 149 17.44 17.72 -14.88
N ARG A 150 18.16 17.12 -15.83
CA ARG A 150 19.21 16.11 -15.55
C ARG A 150 20.32 16.64 -14.63
N GLU A 151 20.70 17.90 -14.83
CA GLU A 151 21.77 18.57 -14.07
C GLU A 151 21.27 19.34 -12.85
N ARG A 152 19.96 19.48 -12.68
CA ARG A 152 19.34 20.14 -11.54
C ARG A 152 19.46 19.31 -10.27
N ARG A 153 19.23 19.95 -9.14
CA ARG A 153 19.13 19.38 -7.79
C ARG A 153 17.68 19.46 -7.30
N PRO A 154 17.30 18.67 -6.27
CA PRO A 154 15.92 18.63 -5.78
C PRO A 154 15.30 19.99 -5.41
N HIS A 155 16.09 20.93 -4.88
CA HIS A 155 15.58 22.26 -4.51
C HIS A 155 15.27 23.16 -5.72
N GLU A 156 15.65 22.77 -6.94
CA GLU A 156 15.39 23.48 -8.19
C GLU A 156 14.18 22.89 -8.95
N LEU A 157 13.46 21.95 -8.32
CA LEU A 157 12.33 21.21 -8.88
C LEU A 157 11.06 21.45 -8.05
N SER A 158 9.89 21.34 -8.70
CA SER A 158 8.61 21.28 -7.99
C SER A 158 8.43 19.95 -7.25
N GLY A 159 7.53 19.89 -6.27
CA GLY A 159 7.21 18.65 -5.55
C GLY A 159 6.78 17.51 -6.50
N GLY A 160 6.00 17.83 -7.53
CA GLY A 160 5.60 16.86 -8.56
C GLY A 160 6.76 16.38 -9.44
N GLN A 161 7.73 17.26 -9.75
CA GLN A 161 8.95 16.86 -10.45
C GLN A 161 9.83 15.97 -9.58
N CYS A 162 9.99 16.29 -8.29
CA CYS A 162 10.68 15.42 -7.33
C CYS A 162 10.01 14.04 -7.23
N GLN A 163 8.68 13.98 -7.21
CA GLN A 163 7.95 12.71 -7.21
C GLN A 163 8.24 11.89 -8.48
N ARG A 164 8.23 12.52 -9.66
CA ARG A 164 8.59 11.86 -10.93
C ARG A 164 10.02 11.35 -10.90
N VAL A 165 10.97 12.10 -10.32
CA VAL A 165 12.35 11.62 -10.12
C VAL A 165 12.39 10.39 -9.21
N CYS A 166 11.62 10.37 -8.11
CA CYS A 166 11.50 9.18 -7.25
C CYS A 166 10.94 7.96 -8.00
N VAL A 167 9.91 8.16 -8.84
CA VAL A 167 9.34 7.11 -9.70
C VAL A 167 10.40 6.61 -10.69
N ALA A 168 11.09 7.51 -11.40
CA ALA A 168 12.13 7.14 -12.36
C ALA A 168 13.27 6.35 -11.71
N ARG A 169 13.73 6.78 -10.52
CA ARG A 169 14.75 6.08 -9.72
C ARG A 169 14.32 4.64 -9.39
N ALA A 170 13.06 4.45 -8.99
CA ALA A 170 12.53 3.12 -8.69
C ALA A 170 12.44 2.24 -9.95
N LEU A 171 11.91 2.77 -11.05
CA LEU A 171 11.68 2.02 -12.29
C LEU A 171 12.95 1.70 -13.08
N LEU A 172 14.04 2.44 -12.85
CA LEU A 172 15.31 2.19 -13.55
C LEU A 172 15.91 0.81 -13.22
N LEU A 173 15.56 0.24 -12.06
CA LEU A 173 15.98 -1.09 -11.65
C LEU A 173 15.12 -2.22 -12.22
N ASP A 174 14.08 -1.87 -12.98
CA ASP A 174 13.11 -2.81 -13.54
C ASP A 174 12.57 -3.81 -12.50
N PRO A 175 11.95 -3.31 -11.41
CA PRO A 175 11.46 -4.18 -10.34
C PRO A 175 10.31 -5.07 -10.84
N GLU A 176 10.03 -6.16 -10.14
CA GLU A 176 8.79 -6.95 -10.32
C GLU A 176 7.64 -6.37 -9.48
N VAL A 177 7.98 -5.78 -8.32
CA VAL A 177 7.02 -5.24 -7.35
C VAL A 177 7.33 -3.80 -6.99
N LEU A 178 6.32 -2.94 -7.02
CA LEU A 178 6.42 -1.55 -6.57
C LEU A 178 5.54 -1.33 -5.34
N ILE A 179 6.12 -0.78 -4.27
CA ILE A 179 5.39 -0.36 -3.07
C ILE A 179 5.29 1.17 -3.09
N CYS A 180 4.08 1.68 -3.08
CA CYS A 180 3.79 3.11 -3.08
C CYS A 180 3.19 3.51 -1.72
N ASP A 181 3.97 4.17 -0.87
CA ASP A 181 3.56 4.63 0.45
C ASP A 181 3.11 6.09 0.38
N GLU A 182 1.81 6.33 0.22
CA GLU A 182 1.20 7.65 0.07
C GLU A 182 1.88 8.54 -1.01
N PRO A 183 2.08 8.04 -2.25
CA PRO A 183 2.96 8.69 -3.24
C PRO A 183 2.45 10.04 -3.76
N VAL A 184 1.27 10.48 -3.35
CA VAL A 184 0.60 11.68 -3.84
C VAL A 184 0.10 12.61 -2.73
N SER A 185 0.28 12.25 -1.45
CA SER A 185 -0.37 12.95 -0.33
C SER A 185 0.05 14.41 -0.16
N SER A 186 1.26 14.77 -0.59
CA SER A 186 1.81 16.13 -0.45
C SER A 186 1.70 16.97 -1.72
N LEU A 187 0.95 16.52 -2.73
CA LEU A 187 0.88 17.14 -4.06
C LEU A 187 -0.49 17.77 -4.32
N ASP A 188 -0.51 18.81 -5.16
CA ASP A 188 -1.76 19.43 -5.64
C ASP A 188 -2.58 18.45 -6.48
N VAL A 189 -3.92 18.56 -6.43
CA VAL A 189 -4.87 17.62 -7.05
C VAL A 189 -4.56 17.34 -8.53
N SER A 190 -4.19 18.37 -9.30
CA SER A 190 -3.85 18.20 -10.73
C SER A 190 -2.57 17.38 -10.93
N VAL A 191 -1.58 17.54 -10.06
CA VAL A 191 -0.33 16.78 -10.07
C VAL A 191 -0.58 15.36 -9.59
N GLN A 192 -1.41 15.16 -8.55
CA GLN A 192 -1.80 13.83 -8.08
C GLN A 192 -2.34 12.98 -9.23
N ALA A 193 -3.31 13.51 -10.00
CA ALA A 193 -3.90 12.81 -11.13
C ALA A 193 -2.85 12.40 -12.19
N GLN A 194 -1.88 13.28 -12.48
CA GLN A 194 -0.80 12.97 -13.41
C GLN A 194 0.10 11.84 -12.90
N ILE A 195 0.44 11.83 -11.61
CA ILE A 195 1.28 10.77 -11.01
C ILE A 195 0.53 9.44 -10.98
N LEU A 196 -0.77 9.44 -10.64
CA LEU A 196 -1.59 8.24 -10.64
C LEU A 196 -1.68 7.62 -12.04
N ASN A 197 -1.95 8.43 -13.07
CA ASN A 197 -1.98 7.97 -14.46
C ASN A 197 -0.62 7.42 -14.92
N LEU A 198 0.48 8.06 -14.50
CA LEU A 198 1.84 7.58 -14.76
C LEU A 198 2.06 6.19 -14.14
N LEU A 199 1.71 6.01 -12.87
CA LEU A 199 1.86 4.74 -12.17
C LEU A 199 1.00 3.64 -12.83
N GLU A 200 -0.28 3.91 -13.10
CA GLU A 200 -1.20 2.97 -13.76
C GLU A 200 -0.68 2.53 -15.14
N THR A 201 -0.25 3.50 -15.96
CA THR A 201 0.30 3.23 -17.30
C THR A 201 1.58 2.39 -17.20
N THR A 202 2.45 2.69 -16.23
CA THR A 202 3.71 1.98 -16.04
C THR A 202 3.47 0.54 -15.59
N VAL A 203 2.59 0.35 -14.60
CA VAL A 203 2.20 -0.97 -14.08
C VAL A 203 1.70 -1.85 -15.21
N ARG A 204 0.77 -1.34 -16.02
CA ARG A 204 0.22 -2.07 -17.18
C ARG A 204 1.27 -2.36 -18.25
N ARG A 205 2.09 -1.36 -18.63
CA ARG A 205 3.09 -1.50 -19.70
C ARG A 205 4.19 -2.50 -19.36
N ARG A 206 4.61 -2.53 -18.09
CA ARG A 206 5.74 -3.37 -17.62
C ARG A 206 5.30 -4.66 -16.93
N GLY A 207 4.00 -4.87 -16.71
CA GLY A 207 3.49 -6.05 -16.02
C GLY A 207 3.88 -6.10 -14.54
N LEU A 208 4.04 -4.95 -13.90
CA LEU A 208 4.45 -4.84 -12.50
C LEU A 208 3.30 -5.24 -11.58
N SER A 209 3.63 -5.80 -10.42
CA SER A 209 2.68 -5.85 -9.29
C SER A 209 2.88 -4.63 -8.40
N MET A 210 1.80 -4.11 -7.82
CA MET A 210 1.85 -2.90 -7.00
C MET A 210 1.13 -3.05 -5.67
N VAL A 211 1.75 -2.56 -4.59
CA VAL A 211 1.07 -2.28 -3.32
C VAL A 211 0.90 -0.78 -3.22
N PHE A 212 -0.34 -0.31 -3.25
CA PHE A 212 -0.66 1.11 -3.22
C PHE A 212 -1.30 1.52 -1.88
N ILE A 213 -0.55 2.22 -1.03
CA ILE A 213 -1.00 2.69 0.27
C ILE A 213 -1.48 4.13 0.15
N ALA A 214 -2.72 4.39 0.56
CA ALA A 214 -3.23 5.74 0.71
C ALA A 214 -4.33 5.82 1.77
N HIS A 215 -4.69 7.04 2.17
CA HIS A 215 -5.81 7.31 3.05
C HIS A 215 -7.06 7.78 2.30
N ASP A 216 -6.91 8.26 1.06
CA ASP A 216 -8.04 8.68 0.20
C ASP A 216 -8.68 7.46 -0.47
N VAL A 217 -9.94 7.21 -0.15
CA VAL A 217 -10.73 6.09 -0.67
C VAL A 217 -10.90 6.19 -2.19
N ALA A 218 -11.12 7.39 -2.74
CA ALA A 218 -11.34 7.58 -4.16
C ALA A 218 -10.07 7.25 -4.97
N VAL A 219 -8.91 7.65 -4.46
CA VAL A 219 -7.61 7.34 -5.08
C VAL A 219 -7.34 5.84 -5.05
N VAL A 220 -7.47 5.20 -3.88
CA VAL A 220 -7.21 3.76 -3.74
C VAL A 220 -8.13 2.94 -4.63
N LYS A 221 -9.41 3.28 -4.65
CA LYS A 221 -10.39 2.58 -5.49
C LYS A 221 -10.05 2.68 -6.97
N ASN A 222 -9.65 3.86 -7.46
CA ASN A 222 -9.43 4.08 -8.89
C ASN A 222 -8.20 3.34 -9.44
N ILE A 223 -7.16 3.16 -8.62
CA ILE A 223 -5.88 2.58 -9.07
C ILE A 223 -5.74 1.08 -8.79
N SER A 224 -6.53 0.52 -7.87
CA SER A 224 -6.34 -0.84 -7.37
C SER A 224 -7.33 -1.82 -7.99
N ASP A 225 -6.94 -3.08 -8.15
CA ASP A 225 -7.84 -4.18 -8.51
C ASP A 225 -8.61 -4.67 -7.27
N ARG A 226 -7.93 -4.67 -6.12
CA ARG A 226 -8.46 -5.07 -4.82
C ARG A 226 -8.03 -4.09 -3.75
N VAL A 227 -8.84 -3.96 -2.70
CA VAL A 227 -8.58 -3.07 -1.56
C VAL A 227 -8.56 -3.88 -0.27
N MET A 228 -7.50 -3.73 0.50
CA MET A 228 -7.35 -4.21 1.87
C MET A 228 -7.52 -3.02 2.83
N VAL A 229 -8.56 -3.07 3.65
CA VAL A 229 -8.88 -2.06 4.65
C VAL A 229 -8.26 -2.45 5.99
N MET A 230 -7.45 -1.57 6.57
CA MET A 230 -6.75 -1.75 7.83
C MET A 230 -7.24 -0.79 8.91
N TYR A 231 -7.38 -1.29 10.13
CA TYR A 231 -7.68 -0.50 11.31
C TYR A 231 -6.80 -0.93 12.49
N LEU A 232 -6.08 0.02 13.08
CA LEU A 232 -5.15 -0.19 14.19
C LEU A 232 -4.33 -1.49 14.03
N GLY A 233 -3.54 -1.63 12.98
CA GLY A 233 -2.63 -2.76 12.78
C GLY A 233 -3.26 -4.11 12.42
N LYS A 234 -4.58 -4.15 12.17
CA LYS A 234 -5.33 -5.36 11.78
C LYS A 234 -6.05 -5.17 10.45
N VAL A 235 -6.22 -6.25 9.69
CA VAL A 235 -7.07 -6.26 8.48
C VAL A 235 -8.53 -6.35 8.90
N CYS A 236 -9.37 -5.44 8.40
CA CYS A 236 -10.81 -5.43 8.63
C CYS A 236 -11.59 -6.09 7.50
N GLU A 237 -11.22 -5.78 6.26
CA GLU A 237 -11.93 -6.21 5.06
C GLU A 237 -10.98 -6.22 3.87
N VAL A 238 -11.16 -7.18 2.96
CA VAL A 238 -10.49 -7.25 1.67
C VAL A 238 -11.56 -7.50 0.63
N LEU A 239 -11.65 -6.68 -0.40
CA LEU A 239 -12.69 -6.77 -1.43
C LEU A 239 -12.23 -6.21 -2.78
N PRO A 240 -12.87 -6.59 -3.90
CA PRO A 240 -12.64 -5.96 -5.21
C PRO A 240 -12.92 -4.46 -5.16
N SER A 241 -12.11 -3.66 -5.86
CA SER A 241 -12.26 -2.20 -5.90
C SER A 241 -13.55 -1.76 -6.60
N ASP A 242 -13.91 -2.41 -7.72
CA ASP A 242 -15.11 -2.11 -8.52
C ASP A 242 -16.40 -2.25 -7.71
N GLY A 243 -16.45 -3.24 -6.81
CA GLY A 243 -17.60 -3.54 -5.96
C GLY A 243 -17.70 -2.69 -4.69
N MET A 244 -16.62 -1.98 -4.34
CA MET A 244 -16.39 -1.51 -2.96
C MET A 244 -17.56 -0.71 -2.36
N HIS A 245 -18.23 0.16 -3.13
CA HIS A 245 -19.32 1.02 -2.62
C HIS A 245 -20.56 0.26 -2.15
N HIS A 246 -20.95 -0.78 -2.88
CA HIS A 246 -22.19 -1.52 -2.63
C HIS A 246 -21.91 -2.85 -1.92
N GLU A 247 -20.69 -3.36 -2.06
CA GLU A 247 -20.28 -4.64 -1.50
C GLU A 247 -19.64 -4.52 -0.12
N ALA A 248 -19.15 -3.35 0.31
CA ALA A 248 -18.56 -3.21 1.64
C ALA A 248 -19.56 -3.59 2.74
N VAL A 249 -19.11 -4.45 3.65
CA VAL A 249 -19.89 -4.98 4.76
C VAL A 249 -19.34 -4.53 6.09
N HIS A 250 -18.02 -4.37 6.24
CA HIS A 250 -17.44 -4.01 7.53
C HIS A 250 -17.89 -2.59 7.92
N PRO A 251 -18.38 -2.36 9.16
CA PRO A 251 -18.85 -1.04 9.60
C PRO A 251 -17.81 0.06 9.45
N TYR A 252 -16.53 -0.25 9.67
CA TYR A 252 -15.43 0.70 9.42
C TYR A 252 -15.27 1.06 7.94
N THR A 253 -15.33 0.10 7.01
CA THR A 253 -15.23 0.38 5.57
C THR A 253 -16.41 1.22 5.09
N ARG A 254 -17.62 0.93 5.58
CA ARG A 254 -18.82 1.76 5.32
C ARG A 254 -18.68 3.17 5.87
N LEU A 255 -18.07 3.33 7.04
CA LEU A 255 -17.76 4.64 7.60
C LEU A 255 -16.80 5.43 6.70
N LEU A 256 -15.72 4.81 6.21
CA LEU A 256 -14.78 5.45 5.28
C LEU A 256 -15.47 5.86 3.97
N LEU A 257 -16.34 5.01 3.42
CA LEU A 257 -17.09 5.30 2.20
C LEU A 257 -18.12 6.42 2.39
N ALA A 258 -18.74 6.52 3.57
CA ALA A 258 -19.70 7.58 3.89
C ALA A 258 -19.05 8.97 3.90
N SER A 259 -17.75 9.06 4.15
CA SER A 259 -17.00 10.33 4.11
C SER A 259 -16.73 10.87 2.71
N LEU A 260 -16.96 10.07 1.65
CA LEU A 260 -16.82 10.54 0.28
C LEU A 260 -17.91 11.56 -0.10
N PRO A 261 -17.65 12.51 -1.02
CA PRO A 261 -18.70 13.34 -1.62
C PRO A 261 -19.78 12.49 -2.31
N GLU A 262 -21.04 12.94 -2.35
CA GLU A 262 -22.16 12.18 -2.93
C GLU A 262 -21.89 11.71 -4.36
N VAL A 263 -21.27 12.56 -5.18
CA VAL A 263 -20.86 12.25 -6.57
C VAL A 263 -19.93 11.02 -6.63
N GLN A 264 -19.14 10.78 -5.59
CA GLN A 264 -18.18 9.69 -5.50
C GLN A 264 -18.71 8.46 -4.75
N ARG A 265 -19.87 8.55 -4.08
CA ARG A 265 -20.46 7.43 -3.31
C ARG A 265 -21.12 6.35 -4.20
N GLY A 266 -21.44 6.69 -5.45
CA GLY A 266 -22.21 5.82 -6.35
C GLY A 266 -23.67 5.64 -5.88
N PRO A 267 -24.50 4.86 -6.62
CA PRO A 267 -25.87 4.57 -6.22
C PRO A 267 -25.90 3.78 -4.91
N GLN A 268 -26.62 4.26 -3.89
CA GLN A 268 -26.82 3.50 -2.66
C GLN A 268 -27.76 2.31 -2.92
N PRO A 269 -27.44 1.10 -2.43
CA PRO A 269 -28.39 0.00 -2.47
C PRO A 269 -29.63 0.31 -1.63
N ALA A 270 -30.82 0.06 -2.18
CA ALA A 270 -32.08 0.27 -1.49
C ALA A 270 -32.13 -0.54 -0.17
N GLY A 271 -32.30 0.16 0.96
CA GLY A 271 -32.33 -0.46 2.29
C GLY A 271 -30.99 -0.49 3.04
N ALA A 272 -29.93 0.16 2.52
CA ALA A 272 -28.75 0.44 3.33
C ALA A 272 -29.15 1.34 4.52
N PRO A 273 -28.78 1.00 5.77
CA PRO A 273 -29.00 1.91 6.89
C PRO A 273 -28.30 3.23 6.59
N GLU A 274 -29.03 4.35 6.66
CA GLU A 274 -28.42 5.66 6.59
C GLU A 274 -27.30 5.72 7.64
N PRO A 275 -26.12 6.28 7.30
CA PRO A 275 -25.09 6.48 8.29
C PRO A 275 -25.70 7.39 9.36
N GLY A 276 -26.04 6.79 10.50
CA GLY A 276 -26.53 7.51 11.67
C GLY A 276 -25.56 8.64 12.02
N PRO A 277 -26.02 9.67 12.75
CA PRO A 277 -25.20 10.83 13.08
C PRO A 277 -23.86 10.34 13.56
N ALA A 278 -22.80 10.73 12.84
CA ALA A 278 -21.43 10.25 12.99
C ALA A 278 -21.20 9.88 14.44
N GLY A 279 -21.15 8.57 14.72
CA GLY A 279 -20.94 8.05 16.07
C GLY A 279 -19.79 8.84 16.63
N THR A 280 -20.08 9.61 17.69
CA THR A 280 -19.25 10.67 18.30
C THR A 280 -17.78 10.49 17.96
N ALA A 281 -17.16 11.55 17.43
CA ALA A 281 -15.73 11.69 17.15
C ALA A 281 -14.85 11.33 18.36
N ALA A 282 -14.82 10.05 18.70
CA ALA A 282 -13.88 9.46 19.62
C ALA A 282 -12.58 9.38 18.83
N GLU A 283 -11.55 10.09 19.32
CA GLU A 283 -10.19 10.02 18.81
C GLU A 283 -9.80 8.56 18.54
N LEU A 284 -8.98 8.33 17.51
CA LEU A 284 -8.44 6.99 17.25
C LEU A 284 -7.89 6.41 18.56
N PRO A 285 -8.35 5.23 19.01
CA PRO A 285 -7.80 4.59 20.18
C PRO A 285 -6.28 4.44 20.02
N SER A 286 -5.55 4.71 21.10
CA SER A 286 -4.09 4.68 21.06
C SER A 286 -3.58 3.29 20.63
N PRO A 287 -2.69 3.21 19.62
CA PRO A 287 -2.00 1.96 19.26
C PRO A 287 -1.15 1.35 20.39
N LEU A 288 -0.89 2.09 21.47
CA LEU A 288 -0.21 1.62 22.68
C LEU A 288 -1.08 0.67 23.52
N ASN A 289 -2.40 0.85 23.47
CA ASN A 289 -3.35 0.03 24.21
C ASN A 289 -4.60 -0.18 23.35
N PRO A 290 -4.49 -1.01 22.29
CA PRO A 290 -5.60 -1.22 21.38
C PRO A 290 -6.77 -1.91 22.10
N PRO A 291 -8.03 -1.64 21.69
CA PRO A 291 -9.19 -2.31 22.28
C PRO A 291 -9.08 -3.83 22.16
N SER A 292 -9.46 -4.55 23.22
CA SER A 292 -9.55 -6.01 23.22
C SER A 292 -10.59 -6.52 22.20
N GLY A 293 -10.43 -7.76 21.74
CA GLY A 293 -11.32 -8.38 20.77
C GLY A 293 -11.26 -7.69 19.40
N CYS A 294 -12.40 -7.19 18.92
CA CYS A 294 -12.45 -6.37 17.70
C CYS A 294 -11.91 -4.96 17.98
N ARG A 295 -10.79 -4.59 17.34
CA ARG A 295 -10.15 -3.27 17.52
C ARG A 295 -11.09 -2.09 17.20
N PHE A 296 -12.06 -2.28 16.29
CA PHE A 296 -13.03 -1.23 15.92
C PHE A 296 -14.24 -1.12 16.87
N ARG A 297 -14.37 -1.99 17.89
CA ARG A 297 -15.60 -2.07 18.72
C ARG A 297 -16.01 -0.77 19.41
N THR A 298 -15.06 0.11 19.74
CA THR A 298 -15.33 1.37 20.45
C THR A 298 -15.99 2.43 19.55
N ARG A 299 -15.91 2.28 18.23
CA ARG A 299 -16.52 3.16 17.22
C ARG A 299 -17.58 2.44 16.37
N CYS A 300 -17.78 1.15 16.60
CA CYS A 300 -18.69 0.33 15.81
C CYS A 300 -20.14 0.50 16.29
N PRO A 301 -21.09 0.90 15.43
CA PRO A 301 -22.50 1.01 15.81
C PRO A 301 -23.16 -0.36 16.06
N LEU A 302 -22.51 -1.45 15.65
CA LEU A 302 -22.95 -2.83 15.84
C LEU A 302 -22.19 -3.56 16.96
N ALA A 303 -21.47 -2.84 17.82
CA ALA A 303 -20.65 -3.46 18.86
C ALA A 303 -21.49 -4.28 19.85
N THR A 304 -21.05 -5.51 20.14
CA THR A 304 -21.66 -6.41 21.12
C THR A 304 -20.62 -6.89 22.14
N ALA A 305 -21.05 -7.56 23.21
CA ALA A 305 -20.15 -8.18 24.20
C ALA A 305 -19.14 -9.14 23.54
N ARG A 306 -19.58 -9.91 22.54
CA ARG A 306 -18.70 -10.79 21.74
C ARG A 306 -17.56 -10.03 21.07
N CYS A 307 -17.80 -8.80 20.60
CA CYS A 307 -16.77 -7.95 20.02
C CYS A 307 -15.72 -7.50 21.04
N ALA A 308 -16.06 -7.43 22.33
CA ALA A 308 -15.12 -7.09 23.40
C ALA A 308 -14.24 -8.26 23.83
N GLU A 309 -14.81 -9.46 23.83
CA GLU A 309 -14.19 -10.67 24.35
C GLU A 309 -13.34 -11.41 23.32
N ARG A 310 -13.73 -11.36 22.04
CA ARG A 310 -13.11 -12.19 20.98
C ARG A 310 -12.72 -11.38 19.77
N GLU A 311 -11.52 -11.62 19.27
CA GLU A 311 -11.09 -11.09 17.97
C GLU A 311 -11.88 -11.79 16.86
N PRO A 312 -12.48 -11.05 15.91
CA PRO A 312 -13.16 -11.67 14.77
C PRO A 312 -12.12 -12.25 13.80
N PRO A 313 -12.22 -13.53 13.40
CA PRO A 313 -11.33 -14.09 12.41
C PRO A 313 -11.61 -13.47 11.03
N LEU A 314 -10.54 -13.27 10.24
CA LEU A 314 -10.67 -12.90 8.84
C LEU A 314 -11.20 -14.13 8.06
N ARG A 315 -12.43 -14.05 7.56
CA ARG A 315 -13.08 -15.13 6.80
C ARG A 315 -13.57 -14.65 5.46
N GLU A 316 -13.55 -15.53 4.47
CA GLU A 316 -14.16 -15.25 3.18
C GLU A 316 -15.68 -15.30 3.31
N ILE A 317 -16.41 -14.38 2.67
CA ILE A 317 -17.88 -14.39 2.64
C ILE A 317 -18.45 -14.61 1.23
N ARG A 318 -17.59 -14.41 0.22
CA ARG A 318 -17.79 -14.68 -1.20
C ARG A 318 -16.42 -14.58 -1.90
N PRO A 319 -16.26 -15.13 -3.12
CA PRO A 319 -14.98 -15.16 -3.81
C PRO A 319 -14.27 -13.81 -3.85
N GLY A 320 -13.06 -13.75 -3.30
CA GLY A 320 -12.23 -12.54 -3.29
C GLY A 320 -12.66 -11.48 -2.27
N HIS A 321 -13.65 -11.77 -1.42
CA HIS A 321 -14.11 -10.87 -0.37
C HIS A 321 -13.94 -11.52 1.01
N ARG A 322 -13.01 -11.00 1.80
CA ARG A 322 -12.74 -11.43 3.19
C ARG A 322 -13.05 -10.34 4.18
N ILE A 323 -13.55 -10.71 5.36
CA ILE A 323 -13.95 -9.76 6.41
C ILE A 323 -13.67 -10.32 7.80
N ALA A 324 -13.17 -9.45 8.68
CA ALA A 324 -12.96 -9.73 10.10
C ALA A 324 -14.08 -9.07 10.92
N CYS A 325 -15.29 -9.64 10.89
CA CYS A 325 -16.43 -9.14 11.67
C CYS A 325 -17.33 -10.27 12.19
N HIS A 326 -17.73 -10.17 13.47
CA HIS A 326 -18.70 -11.11 14.09
C HIS A 326 -20.11 -10.99 13.49
N HIS A 327 -20.44 -9.85 12.88
CA HIS A 327 -21.74 -9.57 12.25
C HIS A 327 -21.71 -9.77 10.73
N ALA A 328 -20.62 -10.29 10.16
CA ALA A 328 -20.56 -10.57 8.73
C ALA A 328 -21.60 -11.65 8.34
N PRO A 329 -22.22 -11.52 7.15
CA PRO A 329 -23.16 -12.52 6.65
C PRO A 329 -22.47 -13.90 6.53
N PRO A 330 -23.25 -14.99 6.59
CA PRO A 330 -22.70 -16.32 6.33
C PRO A 330 -22.14 -16.40 4.91
N GLU A 331 -21.17 -17.31 4.71
CA GLU A 331 -20.62 -17.63 3.39
C GLU A 331 -21.75 -17.95 2.42
N ARG A 332 -21.87 -17.17 1.34
CA ARG A 332 -22.75 -17.54 0.23
C ARG A 332 -22.01 -18.56 -0.62
N ASN A 333 -22.45 -19.81 -0.55
CA ASN A 333 -21.96 -20.85 -1.44
C ASN A 333 -22.28 -20.43 -2.89
N PRO A 334 -21.32 -20.43 -3.83
CA PRO A 334 -21.63 -20.18 -5.23
C PRO A 334 -22.60 -21.27 -5.71
N ALA A 335 -23.76 -20.84 -6.21
CA ALA A 335 -24.71 -21.71 -6.91
C ALA A 335 -24.20 -22.04 -8.32
#